data_AF-A0A378JTK6-F1
#
_entry.id   AF-A0A378JTK6-F1
#
_cell.length_a   1.000
_cell.length_b   1.000
_cell.length_c   1.000
_cell.angle_alpha   90.00
_cell.angle_beta   90.00
_cell.angle_gamma   90.00
#
_symmetry.space_group_name_H-M   'P 1'
#
loop_
_entity.id
_entity.type
_entity.pdbx_description
1 polymer ?
#
loop_
_entity_poly.entity_id
_entity_poly.type
_entity_poly.pdbx_seq_one_letter_code
_entity_poly.pdbx_strand_id
1 'polypeptide(L)'
;MSSSLPNLDYDKRIDTLFSRLGGIYGHIWASAYQNERALAFAKKEWSETLQCFDNQVLKEALLKIRVHKPYPPTLPQFFESCKAIKNRKTPCGLKDEPSKPRNMEVAEINLKAMLTILKK
;
A
#
# COMPACT_ATOMS: atom_id res chain seq x y z
N MET A 1 12.81 -39.74 -15.83
CA MET A 1 11.55 -38.98 -15.95
C MET A 1 11.76 -37.64 -15.26
N SER A 2 12.11 -36.61 -16.04
CA SER A 2 12.27 -35.25 -15.52
C SER A 2 10.89 -34.64 -15.33
N SER A 3 10.42 -34.59 -14.08
CA SER A 3 9.26 -33.81 -13.69
C SER A 3 9.64 -32.33 -13.72
N SER A 4 9.50 -31.72 -14.90
CA SER A 4 9.51 -30.27 -15.06
C SER A 4 8.37 -29.70 -14.24
N LEU A 5 8.69 -29.18 -13.05
CA LEU A 5 7.76 -28.37 -12.26
C LEU A 5 7.26 -27.22 -13.16
N PRO A 6 5.95 -26.92 -13.16
CA PRO A 6 5.42 -25.83 -13.96
C PRO A 6 6.16 -24.56 -13.55
N ASN A 7 6.49 -23.73 -14.54
CA ASN A 7 7.12 -22.43 -14.41
C ASN A 7 6.16 -21.53 -13.59
N LEU A 8 6.20 -21.69 -12.27
CA LEU A 8 5.48 -20.87 -11.31
C LEU A 8 6.11 -19.49 -11.44
N ASP A 9 5.33 -18.57 -11.99
CA ASP A 9 5.65 -17.15 -12.14
C ASP A 9 6.35 -16.64 -10.86
N TYR A 10 7.68 -16.58 -10.93
CA TYR A 10 8.53 -16.40 -9.77
C TYR A 10 8.60 -14.92 -9.44
N ASP A 11 7.74 -14.47 -8.51
CA ASP A 11 7.71 -13.07 -8.13
C ASP A 11 8.84 -12.73 -7.15
N LYS A 12 9.99 -12.31 -7.72
CA LYS A 12 11.16 -11.80 -6.99
C LYS A 12 10.83 -10.70 -5.97
N ARG A 13 9.74 -9.94 -6.17
CA ARG A 13 9.32 -8.88 -5.25
C ARG A 13 8.86 -9.48 -3.93
N ILE A 14 8.15 -10.60 -3.98
CA ILE A 14 7.64 -11.29 -2.79
C ILE A 14 8.77 -11.99 -2.04
N ASP A 15 9.73 -12.60 -2.73
CA ASP A 15 10.91 -13.17 -2.07
C ASP A 15 11.71 -12.12 -1.31
N THR A 16 11.89 -10.96 -1.94
CA THR A 16 12.56 -9.82 -1.32
C THR A 16 11.76 -9.34 -0.11
N LEU A 17 10.43 -9.25 -0.23
CA LEU A 17 9.54 -8.85 0.87
C LEU A 17 9.62 -9.82 2.06
N PHE A 18 9.55 -11.13 1.81
CA PHE A 18 9.67 -12.16 2.84
C PHE A 18 11.04 -12.13 3.52
N SER A 19 12.11 -11.95 2.74
CA SER A 19 13.48 -11.83 3.29
C SER A 19 13.62 -10.59 4.18
N ARG A 20 13.03 -9.46 3.77
CA ARG A 20 13.01 -8.23 4.57
C ARG A 20 12.21 -8.40 5.85
N LEU A 21 11.03 -9.01 5.79
CA LEU A 21 10.21 -9.29 6.97
C LEU A 21 10.92 -10.27 7.92
N GLY A 22 11.62 -11.27 7.39
CA GLY A 22 12.49 -12.15 8.16
C GLY A 22 13.61 -11.40 8.88
N GLY A 23 14.25 -10.43 8.21
CA GLY A 23 15.26 -9.58 8.85
C GLY A 23 14.70 -8.64 9.93
N ILE A 24 13.43 -8.22 9.83
CA ILE A 24 12.79 -7.32 10.79
C ILE A 24 12.30 -8.09 12.03
N TYR A 25 11.67 -9.24 11.83
CA TYR A 25 10.96 -9.99 12.88
C TYR A 25 11.71 -11.23 13.36
N GLY A 26 12.83 -11.58 12.72
CA GLY A 26 13.72 -12.66 13.11
C GLY A 26 13.00 -13.98 13.32
N HIS A 27 13.17 -14.54 14.52
CA HIS A 27 12.64 -15.86 14.88
C HIS A 27 11.11 -15.95 14.76
N ILE A 28 10.36 -14.88 15.01
CA ILE A 28 8.89 -14.87 14.94
C ILE A 28 8.42 -15.13 13.50
N TRP A 29 9.11 -14.53 12.53
CA TRP A 29 8.82 -14.77 11.11
C TRP A 29 9.28 -16.16 10.68
N ALA A 30 10.48 -16.56 11.09
CA ALA A 30 11.02 -17.89 10.77
C ALA A 30 10.12 -19.02 11.31
N SER A 31 9.58 -18.87 12.52
CA SER A 31 8.69 -19.87 13.13
C SER A 31 7.37 -20.01 12.37
N ALA A 32 6.87 -18.96 11.73
CA ALA A 32 5.63 -19.00 10.96
C ALA A 32 5.77 -19.78 9.63
N TYR A 33 6.99 -19.88 9.09
CA TYR A 33 7.25 -20.44 7.76
C TYR A 33 8.32 -21.55 7.74
N GLN A 34 8.39 -22.36 8.80
CA GLN A 34 9.37 -23.47 8.90
C GLN A 34 9.18 -24.54 7.82
N ASN A 35 7.97 -24.72 7.32
CA ASN A 35 7.65 -25.71 6.29
C ASN A 35 7.79 -25.07 4.91
N GLU A 36 8.69 -25.60 4.07
CA GLU A 36 8.93 -25.10 2.72
C GLU A 36 7.68 -25.09 1.83
N ARG A 37 6.79 -26.08 1.97
CA ARG A 37 5.52 -26.10 1.23
C ARG A 37 4.58 -24.99 1.69
N ALA A 38 4.50 -24.77 3.00
CA ALA A 38 3.69 -23.68 3.57
C ALA A 38 4.25 -22.31 3.17
N LEU A 39 5.58 -22.16 3.14
CA LEU A 39 6.25 -20.95 2.66
C LEU A 39 5.95 -20.70 1.18
N ALA A 40 6.07 -21.72 0.32
CA ALA A 40 5.78 -21.60 -1.10
C ALA A 40 4.31 -21.20 -1.35
N PHE A 41 3.38 -21.81 -0.63
CA PHE A 41 1.96 -21.46 -0.69
C PHE A 41 1.73 -20.02 -0.23
N ALA A 42 2.30 -19.61 0.91
CA ALA A 42 2.18 -18.25 1.40
C ALA A 42 2.74 -17.21 0.42
N LYS A 43 3.91 -17.46 -0.18
CA LYS A 43 4.48 -16.56 -1.19
C LYS A 43 3.56 -16.42 -2.40
N LYS A 44 2.94 -17.50 -2.86
CA LYS A 44 1.98 -17.48 -3.96
C LYS A 44 0.76 -16.61 -3.61
N GLU A 45 0.14 -16.83 -2.45
CA GLU A 45 -1.00 -16.04 -1.97
C GLU A 45 -0.68 -14.54 -1.85
N TRP A 46 0.51 -14.23 -1.31
CA TRP A 46 0.99 -12.85 -1.22
C TRP A 46 1.23 -12.23 -2.59
N SER A 47 1.80 -12.98 -3.54
CA SER A 47 2.02 -12.54 -4.92
C SER A 47 0.72 -12.16 -5.61
N GLU A 48 -0.25 -13.07 -5.59
CA GLU A 48 -1.56 -12.88 -6.24
C GLU A 48 -2.32 -11.71 -5.60
N THR A 49 -2.31 -11.60 -4.28
CA THR A 49 -3.02 -10.54 -3.55
C THR A 49 -2.38 -9.16 -3.77
N LEU A 50 -1.04 -9.09 -3.82
CA LEU A 50 -0.29 -7.84 -3.92
C LEU A 50 0.05 -7.43 -5.35
N GLN A 51 -0.37 -8.21 -6.36
CA GLN A 51 -0.11 -7.91 -7.77
C GLN A 51 -0.60 -6.52 -8.21
N CYS A 52 -1.65 -6.01 -7.56
CA CYS A 52 -2.26 -4.71 -7.87
C CYS A 52 -1.50 -3.48 -7.31
N PHE A 53 -0.36 -3.71 -6.64
CA PHE A 53 0.50 -2.68 -6.08
C PHE A 53 1.88 -2.65 -6.73
N ASP A 54 2.37 -1.44 -6.95
CA ASP A 54 3.73 -1.20 -7.43
C ASP A 54 4.77 -1.43 -6.32
N ASN A 55 6.00 -1.73 -6.74
CA ASN A 55 7.15 -1.91 -5.85
C ASN A 55 7.35 -0.75 -4.86
N GLN A 56 7.05 0.48 -5.28
CA GLN A 56 7.16 1.65 -4.42
C GLN A 56 6.19 1.61 -3.24
N VAL A 57 4.95 1.15 -3.46
CA VAL A 57 3.93 1.02 -2.42
C VAL A 57 4.34 -0.07 -1.43
N LEU A 58 4.83 -1.22 -1.92
CA LEU A 58 5.30 -2.31 -1.06
C LEU A 58 6.49 -1.88 -0.18
N LYS A 59 7.45 -1.15 -0.75
CA LYS A 59 8.61 -0.61 -0.01
C LYS A 59 8.20 0.36 1.08
N GLU A 60 7.26 1.25 0.79
CA GLU A 60 6.76 2.23 1.76
C GLU A 60 5.95 1.56 2.88
N ALA A 61 5.11 0.57 2.53
CA ALA A 61 4.38 -0.24 3.51
C ALA A 61 5.34 -0.95 4.46
N LEU A 62 6.41 -1.57 3.93
CA LEU A 62 7.44 -2.22 4.73
C LEU A 62 8.12 -1.25 5.71
N LEU A 63 8.49 -0.05 5.25
CA LEU A 63 9.13 0.97 6.10
C LEU A 63 8.20 1.40 7.24
N LYS A 64 6.92 1.61 6.95
CA LYS A 64 5.91 1.99 7.94
C LYS A 64 5.72 0.90 8.99
N ILE A 65 5.59 -0.34 8.56
CA ILE A 65 5.33 -1.49 9.45
C ILE A 65 6.52 -1.74 10.37
N ARG A 66 7.75 -1.65 9.85
CA ARG A 66 8.98 -1.81 10.64
C ARG A 66 9.06 -0.90 11.86
N VAL A 67 8.51 0.31 11.79
CA VAL A 67 8.57 1.29 12.88
C VAL A 67 7.41 1.14 13.86
N HIS A 68 6.23 0.74 13.37
CA HIS A 68 4.99 0.83 14.14
C HIS A 68 4.44 -0.52 14.64
N LYS A 69 4.92 -1.65 14.11
CA LYS A 69 4.35 -2.97 14.41
C LYS A 69 5.40 -3.87 15.07
N PRO A 70 5.21 -4.25 16.35
CA PRO A 70 6.14 -5.15 17.05
C PRO A 70 6.05 -6.60 16.56
N TYR A 71 4.95 -6.97 15.90
CA TYR A 71 4.71 -8.32 15.37
C TYR A 71 4.60 -8.29 13.84
N PRO A 72 4.94 -9.40 13.16
CA PRO A 72 4.80 -9.48 11.71
C PRO A 72 3.35 -9.31 11.27
N PRO A 73 3.10 -8.55 10.21
CA PRO A 73 1.75 -8.37 9.69
C PRO A 73 1.26 -9.66 9.04
N THR A 74 -0.04 -9.91 9.15
CA THR A 74 -0.71 -10.91 8.30
C THR A 74 -0.91 -10.35 6.88
N LEU A 75 -1.17 -11.22 5.90
CA LEU A 75 -1.42 -10.79 4.51
C LEU A 75 -2.52 -9.71 4.41
N PRO A 76 -3.71 -9.85 5.03
CA PRO A 76 -4.73 -8.79 5.00
C PRO A 76 -4.27 -7.48 5.63
N GLN A 77 -3.52 -7.53 6.74
CA GLN A 77 -2.99 -6.33 7.40
C GLN A 77 -1.97 -5.60 6.52
N PHE A 78 -1.12 -6.36 5.82
CA PHE A 78 -0.16 -5.80 4.88
C PHE A 78 -0.86 -5.20 3.65
N PHE A 79 -1.88 -5.88 3.12
CA PHE A 79 -2.71 -5.39 2.02
C PHE A 79 -3.39 -4.05 2.37
N GLU A 80 -4.03 -3.96 3.53
CA GLU A 80 -4.66 -2.70 3.99
C GLU A 80 -3.63 -1.58 4.16
N SER A 81 -2.42 -1.91 4.61
CA SER A 81 -1.32 -0.93 4.68
C SER A 81 -0.91 -0.42 3.29
N CYS A 82 -0.83 -1.30 2.30
CA CYS A 82 -0.54 -0.94 0.91
C CYS A 82 -1.66 -0.10 0.30
N LYS A 83 -2.92 -0.50 0.52
CA LYS A 83 -4.11 0.22 0.08
C LYS A 83 -4.17 1.63 0.66
N ALA A 84 -3.90 1.78 1.96
CA ALA A 84 -3.85 3.09 2.61
C ALA A 84 -2.76 4.00 2.02
N ILE A 85 -1.62 3.45 1.59
CA ILE A 85 -0.55 4.22 0.93
C ILE A 85 -0.96 4.58 -0.50
N LYS A 86 -1.51 3.64 -1.27
CA LYS A 86 -2.02 3.88 -2.63
C LYS A 86 -3.08 4.99 -2.63
N ASN A 87 -4.04 4.93 -1.70
CA ASN A 87 -5.08 5.94 -1.53
C ASN A 87 -4.58 7.31 -1.04
N ARG A 88 -3.34 7.40 -0.53
CA ARG A 88 -2.71 8.70 -0.23
C ARG A 88 -2.01 9.27 -1.47
N LYS A 89 -1.43 8.41 -2.31
CA LYS A 89 -0.74 8.78 -3.55
C LYS A 89 -1.70 9.13 -4.67
N THR A 90 -2.86 8.49 -4.70
CA THR A 90 -4.03 8.97 -5.44
C THR A 90 -4.76 9.91 -4.48
N PRO A 91 -4.61 11.25 -4.57
CA PRO A 91 -5.42 12.12 -3.74
C PRO A 91 -6.87 11.70 -3.92
N CYS A 92 -7.59 11.48 -2.81
CA CYS A 92 -9.04 11.30 -2.79
C CYS A 92 -9.63 12.22 -3.85
N GLY A 93 -10.33 11.63 -4.81
CA GLY A 93 -10.76 12.31 -6.01
C GLY A 93 -11.22 13.74 -5.73
N LEU A 94 -10.50 14.70 -6.29
CA LEU A 94 -11.20 15.55 -7.25
C LEU A 94 -11.83 14.55 -8.21
N LYS A 95 -13.09 14.18 -7.96
CA LYS A 95 -13.90 13.75 -9.08
C LYS A 95 -13.71 14.87 -10.09
N ASP A 96 -13.28 14.55 -11.30
CA ASP A 96 -13.43 15.43 -12.44
C ASP A 96 -14.95 15.58 -12.68
N GLU A 97 -15.67 16.16 -11.71
CA GLU A 97 -16.91 16.84 -12.01
C GLU A 97 -16.52 17.91 -13.02
N PRO A 98 -17.18 17.98 -14.19
CA PRO A 98 -16.88 19.01 -15.16
C PRO A 98 -16.94 20.35 -14.43
N SER A 99 -15.78 20.98 -14.28
CA SER A 99 -15.58 22.20 -13.50
C SER A 99 -16.65 23.21 -13.91
N LYS A 100 -17.65 23.42 -13.05
CA LYS A 100 -18.66 24.45 -13.26
C LYS A 100 -17.89 25.77 -13.44
N PRO A 101 -18.12 26.54 -14.52
CA PRO A 101 -17.35 27.75 -14.78
C PRO A 101 -17.44 28.68 -13.56
N ARG A 102 -16.27 29.13 -13.09
CA ARG A 102 -16.16 29.91 -11.87
C ARG A 102 -16.90 31.23 -12.06
N ASN A 103 -17.97 31.46 -11.31
CA ASN A 103 -18.68 32.75 -11.34
C ASN A 103 -17.84 33.79 -10.60
N MET A 104 -17.19 34.67 -11.36
CA MET A 104 -16.28 35.70 -10.82
C MET A 104 -16.99 36.73 -9.96
N GLU A 105 -18.26 37.01 -10.26
CA GLU A 105 -19.07 38.01 -9.57
C GLU A 105 -19.44 37.55 -8.16
N VAL A 106 -19.79 36.26 -8.01
CA VAL A 106 -20.01 35.63 -6.70
C VAL A 106 -18.71 35.60 -5.89
N ALA A 107 -17.56 35.40 -6.51
CA ALA A 107 -16.27 35.44 -5.80
C ALA A 107 -15.96 36.84 -5.26
N GLU A 108 -16.22 37.89 -6.06
CA GLU A 108 -16.00 39.28 -5.65
C GLU A 108 -16.92 39.69 -4.49
N ILE A 109 -18.20 39.30 -4.52
CA ILE A 109 -19.16 39.56 -3.43
C ILE A 109 -18.67 38.94 -2.12
N ASN A 110 -18.25 37.68 -2.16
CA ASN A 110 -17.75 36.97 -0.96
C ASN A 110 -16.46 37.60 -0.42
N LEU A 111 -15.54 38.00 -1.30
CA LEU A 111 -14.32 38.68 -0.89
C LEU A 111 -14.61 40.03 -0.23
N LYS A 112 -15.53 40.82 -0.76
CA LYS A 112 -15.95 42.10 -0.15
C LYS A 112 -16.62 41.88 1.21
N ALA A 113 -17.46 40.86 1.34
CA ALA A 113 -18.09 40.49 2.61
C ALA A 113 -17.04 40.13 3.67
N MET A 114 -16.05 39.29 3.31
CA MET A 114 -14.93 38.94 4.20
C MET A 114 -14.11 40.17 4.60
N LEU A 115 -13.81 41.06 3.64
CA LEU A 115 -13.06 42.29 3.90
C LEU A 115 -13.80 43.22 4.88
N THR A 116 -15.14 43.20 4.85
CA THR A 116 -15.98 44.00 5.73
C THR A 116 -15.98 43.45 7.16
N ILE A 117 -16.00 42.12 7.31
CA ILE A 117 -15.91 41.45 8.61
C ILE A 117 -14.55 41.73 9.28
N LEU A 118 -13.47 41.74 8.50
CA LEU A 118 -12.11 41.93 9.02
C LEU A 118 -11.77 43.39 9.34
N LYS A 119 -12.56 44.36 8.88
CA LYS A 119 -12.37 45.80 9.12
C LYS A 119 -13.14 46.33 10.33
N LYS A 120 -13.75 45.44 11.11
CA LYS A 120 -14.53 45.75 12.30
C LYS A 120 -13.71 45.44 13.56
#